data_AF-W7BQ77-F1
#
_entry.id   AF-W7BQ77-F1
#
_cell.length_a   1.000
_cell.length_b   1.000
_cell.length_c   1.000
_cell.angle_alpha   90.00
_cell.angle_beta   90.00
_cell.angle_gamma   90.00
#
_symmetry.space_group_name_H-M   'P 1'
#
loop_
_entity.id
_entity.type
_entity.pdbx_description
1 polymer ?
#
loop_
_entity_poly.entity_id
_entity_poly.type
_entity_poly.pdbx_seq_one_letter_code
_entity_poly.pdbx_strand_id
1 'polypeptide(L)'
;MSINKHKLLKKVLIIGAGVAGIVAAKKLSEQPEKFAIVAFLDDDPIKQQLRIIDIPIVGDIENLETCIKDENIDLVVLAIPSLGATKKIAIMEKCKETATNIRVVTGVNDITFGNLTEANVSMEKLLGRTPVQLNEEQVAEKIEGTIVMVTGAGGSIGSEICRQICAHRPKQLIVLGHGENSIYGIHMELLKNVW
;
A
#
# COMPACT_ATOMS: atom_id res chain seq x y z
N MET A 1 41.90 9.52 10.10
CA MET A 1 41.97 8.09 10.46
C MET A 1 40.54 7.58 10.60
N SER A 2 40.30 6.38 10.07
CA SER A 2 39.07 5.87 9.46
C SER A 2 37.77 5.93 10.28
N ILE A 3 36.71 6.49 9.67
CA ILE A 3 35.33 6.25 10.06
C ILE A 3 34.90 4.92 9.42
N ASN A 4 34.90 3.86 10.22
CA ASN A 4 34.47 2.54 9.81
C ASN A 4 32.93 2.49 9.84
N LYS A 5 32.26 2.94 8.76
CA LYS A 5 30.82 2.72 8.53
C LYS A 5 30.67 1.64 7.47
N HIS A 6 30.75 0.37 7.86
CA HIS A 6 30.17 -0.70 7.07
C HIS A 6 28.67 -0.40 6.95
N LYS A 7 28.25 0.11 5.79
CA LYS A 7 26.84 0.24 5.45
C LYS A 7 26.33 -1.18 5.26
N LEU A 8 25.80 -1.79 6.32
CA LEU A 8 25.29 -3.16 6.29
C LEU A 8 24.16 -3.21 5.25
N LEU A 9 24.34 -4.05 4.23
CA LEU A 9 23.33 -4.32 3.21
C LEU A 9 22.10 -4.89 3.92
N LYS A 10 20.91 -4.40 3.57
CA LYS A 10 19.67 -4.99 4.07
C LYS A 10 19.49 -6.36 3.43
N LYS A 11 19.45 -7.40 4.25
CA LYS A 11 19.12 -8.77 3.83
C LYS A 11 17.63 -8.87 3.51
N VAL A 12 17.32 -9.31 2.29
CA VAL A 12 15.96 -9.31 1.75
C VAL A 12 15.48 -10.75 1.51
N LEU A 13 14.29 -11.05 2.03
CA LEU A 13 13.54 -12.27 1.73
C LEU A 13 12.36 -11.88 0.82
N ILE A 14 12.14 -12.62 -0.27
CA ILE A 14 11.02 -12.34 -1.19
C ILE A 14 9.99 -13.47 -1.10
N ILE A 15 8.73 -13.14 -0.79
CA ILE A 15 7.62 -14.10 -0.80
C ILE A 15 6.91 -14.01 -2.15
N GLY A 16 6.88 -15.12 -2.88
CA GLY A 16 6.37 -15.22 -4.24
C GLY A 16 7.50 -15.23 -5.26
N ALA A 17 7.75 -16.38 -5.85
CA ALA A 17 8.72 -16.62 -6.93
C ALA A 17 8.05 -16.53 -8.33
N GLY A 18 6.91 -15.84 -8.43
CA GLY A 18 6.22 -15.55 -9.69
C GLY A 18 6.78 -14.31 -10.41
N VAL A 19 6.06 -13.84 -11.43
CA VAL A 19 6.46 -12.67 -12.25
C VAL A 19 6.76 -11.44 -11.39
N ALA A 20 5.89 -11.10 -10.43
CA ALA A 20 6.09 -9.95 -9.55
C ALA A 20 7.35 -10.09 -8.67
N GLY A 21 7.64 -11.30 -8.17
CA GLY A 21 8.85 -11.59 -7.40
C GLY A 21 10.13 -11.47 -8.22
N ILE A 22 10.12 -11.98 -9.45
CA ILE A 22 11.24 -11.86 -10.40
C ILE A 22 11.52 -10.38 -10.71
N VAL A 23 10.47 -9.59 -10.96
CA VAL A 23 10.64 -8.14 -11.24
C VAL A 23 11.16 -7.41 -10.00
N ALA A 24 10.63 -7.71 -8.81
CA ALA A 24 11.11 -7.14 -7.55
C ALA A 24 12.59 -7.48 -7.31
N ALA A 25 12.99 -8.74 -7.53
CA ALA A 25 14.37 -9.18 -7.38
C ALA A 25 15.31 -8.45 -8.35
N LYS A 26 14.98 -8.39 -9.65
CA LYS A 26 15.78 -7.64 -10.64
C LYS A 26 15.99 -6.20 -10.20
N LYS A 27 14.95 -5.56 -9.71
CA LYS A 27 14.99 -4.16 -9.30
C LYS A 27 15.78 -3.94 -8.00
N LEU A 28 15.70 -4.86 -7.03
CA LEU A 28 16.57 -4.87 -5.84
C LEU A 28 18.04 -5.06 -6.23
N SER A 29 18.32 -5.94 -7.19
CA SER A 29 19.67 -6.20 -7.70
C SER A 29 20.29 -5.01 -8.44
N GLU A 30 19.52 -4.01 -8.88
CA GLU A 30 20.05 -2.74 -9.41
C GLU A 30 20.67 -1.84 -8.33
N GLN A 31 20.43 -2.12 -7.04
CA GLN A 31 20.99 -1.38 -5.90
C GLN A 31 21.79 -2.32 -4.96
N PRO A 32 22.85 -2.98 -5.48
CA PRO A 32 23.62 -3.97 -4.73
C PRO A 32 24.38 -3.37 -3.53
N GLU A 33 24.51 -2.04 -3.47
CA GLU A 33 25.08 -1.30 -2.34
C GLU A 33 24.09 -1.07 -1.18
N LYS A 34 22.82 -1.47 -1.34
CA LYS A 34 21.77 -1.33 -0.32
C LYS A 34 21.10 -2.65 0.05
N PHE A 35 20.96 -3.58 -0.89
CA PHE A 35 20.19 -4.80 -0.70
C PHE A 35 20.99 -6.04 -1.05
N ALA A 36 20.81 -7.09 -0.24
CA ALA A 36 21.30 -8.44 -0.52
C ALA A 36 20.10 -9.38 -0.47
N ILE A 37 19.69 -9.94 -1.62
CA ILE A 37 18.57 -10.89 -1.66
C ILE A 37 19.09 -12.25 -1.20
N VAL A 38 18.53 -12.77 -0.11
CA VAL A 38 18.97 -14.01 0.51
C VAL A 38 18.25 -15.21 -0.09
N ALA A 39 16.93 -15.14 -0.17
CA ALA A 39 16.11 -16.26 -0.62
C ALA A 39 14.73 -15.81 -1.11
N PHE A 40 14.04 -16.76 -1.76
CA PHE A 40 12.62 -16.72 -2.02
C PHE A 40 11.86 -17.74 -1.16
N LEU A 41 10.58 -17.45 -0.90
CA LEU A 41 9.59 -18.43 -0.44
C LEU A 41 8.45 -18.51 -1.47
N ASP A 42 8.00 -19.71 -1.82
CA ASP A 42 6.84 -19.90 -2.72
C ASP A 42 6.10 -21.19 -2.34
N ASP A 43 4.78 -21.10 -2.21
CA ASP A 43 3.92 -22.24 -1.85
C ASP A 43 3.83 -23.29 -2.97
N ASP A 44 4.27 -22.97 -4.20
CA ASP A 44 4.30 -23.92 -5.30
C ASP A 44 5.45 -24.93 -5.11
N PRO A 45 5.15 -26.21 -4.78
CA PRO A 45 6.18 -27.20 -4.46
C PRO A 45 7.08 -27.51 -5.66
N ILE A 46 6.61 -27.27 -6.90
CA ILE A 46 7.39 -27.46 -8.12
C ILE A 46 8.57 -26.48 -8.16
N LYS A 47 8.40 -25.30 -7.57
CA LYS A 47 9.42 -24.25 -7.58
C LYS A 47 10.44 -24.36 -6.45
N GLN A 48 10.15 -25.12 -5.39
CA GLN A 48 11.00 -25.15 -4.18
C GLN A 48 12.40 -25.76 -4.40
N GLN A 49 12.68 -26.36 -5.55
CA GLN A 49 14.02 -26.80 -5.95
C GLN A 49 14.67 -25.93 -7.03
N LEU A 50 13.99 -24.84 -7.43
CA LEU A 50 14.46 -23.92 -8.46
C LEU A 50 15.22 -22.76 -7.84
N ARG A 51 16.12 -22.20 -8.65
CA ARG A 51 16.74 -20.90 -8.39
C ARG A 51 16.13 -19.86 -9.32
N ILE A 52 15.89 -18.67 -8.79
CA ILE A 52 15.50 -17.50 -9.57
C ILE A 52 16.67 -16.54 -9.56
N ILE A 53 17.31 -16.36 -10.73
CA ILE A 53 18.46 -15.43 -10.86
C ILE A 53 19.54 -15.80 -9.82
N ASP A 54 19.90 -17.09 -9.76
CA ASP A 54 20.84 -17.68 -8.79
C ASP A 54 20.46 -17.57 -7.31
N ILE A 55 19.30 -17.03 -6.97
CA ILE A 55 18.78 -16.95 -5.61
C ILE A 55 17.92 -18.20 -5.32
N PRO A 56 18.13 -18.90 -4.19
CA PRO A 56 17.39 -20.11 -3.87
C PRO A 56 15.95 -19.82 -3.44
N ILE A 57 15.05 -20.75 -3.76
CA ILE A 57 13.74 -20.86 -3.08
C ILE A 57 13.95 -21.85 -1.93
N VAL A 58 13.77 -21.39 -0.69
CA VAL A 58 14.18 -22.16 0.51
C VAL A 58 13.01 -22.82 1.23
N GLY A 59 11.78 -22.64 0.72
CA GLY A 59 10.58 -23.23 1.30
C GLY A 59 9.30 -22.49 0.91
N ASP A 60 8.27 -22.70 1.72
CA ASP A 60 6.96 -22.06 1.60
C ASP A 60 6.77 -20.94 2.66
N ILE A 61 5.57 -20.36 2.72
CA ILE A 61 5.25 -19.29 3.67
C ILE A 61 5.31 -19.76 5.14
N GLU A 62 5.17 -21.06 5.43
CA GLU A 62 5.32 -21.57 6.79
C GLU A 62 6.77 -21.51 7.28
N ASN A 63 7.74 -21.51 6.36
CA ASN A 63 9.16 -21.34 6.70
C ASN A 63 9.56 -19.88 6.98
N LEU A 64 8.62 -18.92 6.88
CA LEU A 64 8.90 -17.48 6.98
C LEU A 64 9.63 -17.10 8.27
N GLU A 65 9.11 -17.50 9.43
CA GLU A 65 9.70 -17.10 10.72
C GLU A 65 11.09 -17.70 10.93
N THR A 66 11.27 -18.97 10.55
CA THR A 66 12.56 -19.66 10.64
C THR A 66 13.58 -18.98 9.73
N CYS A 67 13.22 -18.67 8.48
CA CYS A 67 14.10 -17.95 7.55
C CYS A 67 14.47 -16.56 8.08
N ILE A 68 13.51 -15.81 8.63
CA ILE A 68 13.79 -14.48 9.19
C ILE A 68 14.85 -14.56 10.30
N LYS A 69 14.71 -15.53 11.21
CA LYS A 69 15.61 -15.72 12.35
C LYS A 69 16.98 -16.24 11.93
N ASP A 70 17.02 -17.34 11.19
CA ASP A 70 18.25 -18.05 10.85
C ASP A 70 19.14 -17.23 9.91
N GLU A 71 18.52 -16.55 8.94
CA GLU A 71 19.25 -15.76 7.94
C GLU A 71 19.46 -14.29 8.34
N ASN A 72 18.88 -13.85 9.46
CA ASN A 72 18.87 -12.45 9.93
C ASN A 72 18.33 -11.49 8.86
N ILE A 73 17.07 -11.70 8.45
CA ILE A 73 16.41 -10.89 7.41
C ILE A 73 16.03 -9.51 7.95
N ASP A 74 16.37 -8.46 7.22
CA ASP A 74 16.02 -7.06 7.57
C ASP A 74 14.71 -6.60 6.90
N LEU A 75 14.39 -7.18 5.75
CA LEU A 75 13.27 -6.78 4.91
C LEU A 75 12.61 -7.99 4.23
N VAL A 76 11.30 -8.12 4.39
CA VAL A 76 10.46 -9.05 3.64
C VAL A 76 9.74 -8.29 2.53
N VAL A 77 9.78 -8.83 1.31
CA VAL A 77 9.02 -8.31 0.15
C VAL A 77 7.95 -9.32 -0.22
N LEU A 78 6.69 -8.98 0.02
CA LEU A 78 5.53 -9.77 -0.39
C LEU A 78 5.17 -9.46 -1.84
N ALA A 79 5.58 -10.32 -2.75
CA ALA A 79 5.45 -10.19 -4.20
C ALA A 79 4.39 -11.14 -4.79
N ILE A 80 3.25 -11.24 -4.12
CA ILE A 80 2.06 -11.98 -4.60
C ILE A 80 0.86 -11.02 -4.63
N PRO A 81 0.72 -10.17 -5.67
CA PRO A 81 -0.35 -9.17 -5.74
C PRO A 81 -1.75 -9.79 -5.66
N SER A 82 -1.93 -10.96 -6.28
CA SER A 82 -3.18 -11.74 -6.29
C SER A 82 -3.50 -12.44 -4.97
N LEU A 83 -2.62 -12.39 -3.96
CA LEU A 83 -2.87 -13.04 -2.67
C LEU A 83 -4.07 -12.37 -1.97
N GLY A 84 -4.98 -13.19 -1.46
CA GLY A 84 -6.16 -12.71 -0.72
C GLY A 84 -5.80 -11.95 0.56
N ALA A 85 -6.65 -11.00 0.95
CA ALA A 85 -6.41 -10.11 2.09
C ALA A 85 -6.10 -10.84 3.39
N THR A 86 -6.86 -11.91 3.71
CA THR A 86 -6.67 -12.72 4.91
C THR A 86 -5.26 -13.29 5.01
N LYS A 87 -4.73 -13.86 3.90
CA LYS A 87 -3.37 -14.41 3.87
C LYS A 87 -2.31 -13.30 3.95
N LYS A 88 -2.53 -12.16 3.30
CA LYS A 88 -1.62 -10.98 3.42
C LYS A 88 -1.50 -10.51 4.87
N ILE A 89 -2.62 -10.42 5.59
CA ILE A 89 -2.66 -10.03 7.00
C ILE A 89 -1.88 -11.02 7.87
N ALA A 90 -2.11 -12.33 7.70
CA ALA A 90 -1.40 -13.36 8.46
C ALA A 90 0.13 -13.29 8.27
N ILE A 91 0.60 -13.09 7.04
CA ILE A 91 2.04 -12.92 6.75
C ILE A 91 2.61 -11.67 7.44
N MET A 92 1.87 -10.57 7.44
CA MET A 92 2.29 -9.33 8.09
C MET A 92 2.36 -9.47 9.62
N GLU A 93 1.43 -10.21 10.22
CA GLU A 93 1.46 -10.51 11.66
C GLU A 93 2.72 -11.30 12.02
N LYS A 94 3.05 -12.36 11.27
CA LYS A 94 4.31 -13.11 11.43
C LYS A 94 5.56 -12.22 11.31
N CYS A 95 5.56 -11.26 10.37
CA CYS A 95 6.68 -10.32 10.22
C CYS A 95 6.77 -9.31 11.39
N LYS A 96 5.63 -8.87 11.94
CA LYS A 96 5.59 -7.99 13.11
C LYS A 96 6.13 -8.67 14.36
N GLU A 97 5.77 -9.93 14.59
CA GLU A 97 6.26 -10.72 15.73
C GLU A 97 7.78 -10.90 15.72
N THR A 98 8.37 -10.91 14.52
CA THR A 98 9.82 -11.00 14.32
C THR A 98 10.50 -9.63 14.17
N ALA A 99 9.79 -8.53 14.44
CA ALA A 99 10.27 -7.15 14.29
C ALA A 99 10.88 -6.83 12.91
N THR A 100 10.45 -7.55 11.87
CA THR A 100 11.02 -7.45 10.52
C THR A 100 10.14 -6.56 9.65
N ASN A 101 10.76 -5.64 8.91
CA ASN A 101 10.03 -4.76 8.02
C ASN A 101 9.43 -5.55 6.86
N ILE A 102 8.17 -5.30 6.51
CA ILE A 102 7.51 -5.90 5.35
C ILE A 102 7.12 -4.84 4.32
N ARG A 103 7.27 -5.16 3.04
CA ARG A 103 6.77 -4.36 1.91
C ARG A 103 5.94 -5.21 0.99
N VAL A 104 4.82 -4.66 0.50
CA VAL A 104 3.88 -5.38 -0.37
C VAL A 104 3.93 -4.80 -1.77
N VAL A 105 4.10 -5.67 -2.76
CA VAL A 105 3.99 -5.29 -4.18
C VAL A 105 2.50 -5.31 -4.55
N THR A 106 1.94 -4.14 -4.86
CA THR A 106 0.54 -3.96 -5.25
C THR A 106 0.28 -4.24 -6.73
N GLY A 107 1.30 -4.10 -7.57
CA GLY A 107 1.26 -4.37 -8.99
C GLY A 107 2.68 -4.40 -9.58
N VAL A 108 2.84 -5.04 -10.73
CA VAL A 108 4.17 -5.20 -11.37
C VAL A 108 4.77 -3.84 -11.80
N ASN A 109 3.90 -2.86 -12.09
CA ASN A 109 4.28 -1.51 -12.50
C ASN A 109 4.58 -0.57 -11.31
N ASP A 110 4.17 -0.92 -10.09
CA ASP A 110 4.33 -0.08 -8.90
C ASP A 110 5.73 -0.22 -8.26
N ILE A 111 6.61 -1.01 -8.86
CA ILE A 111 7.95 -1.34 -8.37
C ILE A 111 8.90 -0.17 -8.68
N THR A 112 8.68 0.99 -8.06
CA THR A 112 9.56 2.17 -8.17
C THR A 112 10.46 2.31 -6.94
N PHE A 113 11.77 2.46 -7.17
CA PHE A 113 12.79 2.46 -6.12
C PHE A 113 13.19 3.85 -5.62
N GLY A 114 12.56 4.89 -6.17
CA GLY A 114 12.73 6.28 -5.73
C GLY A 114 12.01 6.61 -4.43
N ASN A 115 11.00 5.82 -4.06
CA ASN A 115 10.31 5.90 -2.78
C ASN A 115 9.89 4.49 -2.38
N LEU A 116 10.88 3.65 -2.11
CA LEU A 116 10.74 2.56 -1.17
C LEU A 116 10.49 3.16 0.23
N THR A 117 9.41 3.91 0.39
CA THR A 117 8.94 4.42 1.66
C THR A 117 8.55 3.22 2.50
N GLU A 118 8.74 3.35 3.81
CA GLU A 118 8.11 2.49 4.80
C GLU A 118 6.60 2.66 4.64
N ALA A 119 6.01 1.99 3.65
CA ALA A 119 4.58 1.81 3.63
C ALA A 119 4.29 0.85 4.77
N ASN A 120 4.09 1.41 5.97
CA ASN A 120 3.17 0.84 6.94
C ASN A 120 1.84 0.71 6.21
N VAL A 121 1.67 -0.38 5.46
CA VAL A 121 0.41 -0.67 4.79
C VAL A 121 -0.58 -0.91 5.92
N SER A 122 -1.42 0.08 6.16
CA SER A 122 -2.41 0.00 7.22
C SER A 122 -3.39 -1.12 6.88
N MET A 123 -3.93 -1.79 7.90
CA MET A 123 -4.81 -2.94 7.71
C MET A 123 -6.02 -2.57 6.83
N GLU A 124 -6.46 -1.31 6.85
CA GLU A 124 -7.56 -0.79 6.03
C GLU A 124 -7.25 -0.78 4.53
N LYS A 125 -6.00 -0.52 4.11
CA LYS A 125 -5.58 -0.56 2.70
C LYS A 125 -5.57 -1.99 2.14
N LEU A 126 -5.41 -3.00 3.00
CA LEU A 126 -5.33 -4.42 2.61
C LEU A 126 -6.69 -5.12 2.64
N LEU A 127 -7.63 -4.66 3.47
CA LEU A 127 -9.01 -5.16 3.55
C LEU A 127 -9.84 -4.89 2.28
N GLY A 128 -9.23 -4.42 1.19
CA GLY A 128 -9.87 -4.43 -0.10
C GLY A 128 -11.07 -3.49 -0.20
N ARG A 129 -11.08 -2.39 0.57
CA ARG A 129 -11.67 -1.18 0.00
C ARG A 129 -10.75 -0.78 -1.15
N THR A 130 -10.94 -1.42 -2.31
CA THR A 130 -10.54 -0.82 -3.57
C THR A 130 -11.12 0.58 -3.49
N PRO A 131 -10.31 1.66 -3.48
CA PRO A 131 -10.89 2.96 -3.73
C PRO A 131 -11.65 2.77 -5.04
N VAL A 132 -12.97 2.91 -4.98
CA VAL A 132 -13.76 2.96 -6.20
C VAL A 132 -13.07 4.03 -7.02
N GLN A 133 -12.51 3.65 -8.17
CA GLN A 133 -12.02 4.64 -9.12
C GLN A 133 -13.28 5.38 -9.55
N LEU A 134 -13.53 6.50 -8.86
CA LEU A 134 -14.53 7.47 -9.27
C LEU A 134 -14.09 7.89 -10.66
N ASN A 135 -14.89 7.50 -11.65
CA ASN A 135 -14.73 8.06 -12.98
C ASN A 135 -15.07 9.54 -12.85
N GLU A 136 -14.05 10.38 -12.69
CA GLU A 136 -14.19 11.81 -12.42
C GLU A 136 -15.05 12.50 -13.49
N GLU A 137 -15.00 12.01 -14.73
CA GLU A 137 -15.80 12.50 -15.85
C GLU A 137 -17.29 12.16 -15.65
N GLN A 138 -17.63 10.91 -15.32
CA GLN A 138 -19.00 10.51 -15.02
C GLN A 138 -19.58 11.17 -13.76
N VAL A 139 -18.71 11.49 -12.79
CA VAL A 139 -19.10 12.19 -11.56
C VAL A 139 -19.37 13.65 -11.86
N ALA A 140 -18.50 14.31 -12.63
CA ALA A 140 -18.70 15.67 -13.10
C ALA A 140 -20.01 15.79 -13.91
N GLU A 141 -20.24 14.90 -14.88
CA GLU A 141 -21.47 14.88 -15.69
C GLU A 141 -22.76 14.81 -14.86
N LYS A 142 -22.73 14.09 -13.73
CA LYS A 142 -23.89 13.93 -12.84
C LYS A 142 -24.11 15.09 -11.89
N ILE A 143 -23.04 15.82 -11.54
CA ILE A 143 -23.07 16.85 -10.51
C ILE A 143 -23.20 18.25 -11.13
N GLU A 144 -22.52 18.50 -12.25
CA GLU A 144 -22.47 19.82 -12.88
C GLU A 144 -23.88 20.34 -13.19
N GLY A 145 -24.17 21.56 -12.75
CA GLY A 145 -25.48 22.20 -12.99
C GLY A 145 -26.68 21.57 -12.24
N THR A 146 -26.46 20.59 -11.36
CA THR A 146 -27.53 19.95 -10.57
C THR A 146 -27.67 20.56 -9.16
N ILE A 147 -28.79 20.28 -8.48
CA ILE A 147 -29.00 20.64 -7.07
C ILE A 147 -28.71 19.40 -6.22
N VAL A 148 -27.74 19.49 -5.32
CA VAL A 148 -27.28 18.37 -4.49
C VAL A 148 -27.47 18.70 -3.01
N MET A 149 -27.99 17.75 -2.23
CA MET A 149 -28.12 17.87 -0.77
C MET A 149 -27.27 16.81 -0.08
N VAL A 150 -26.41 17.24 0.85
CA VAL A 150 -25.61 16.35 1.69
C VAL A 150 -26.18 16.35 3.09
N THR A 151 -26.54 15.17 3.60
CA THR A 151 -26.97 14.99 4.98
C THR A 151 -25.79 14.60 5.86
N GLY A 152 -25.81 15.00 7.14
CA GLY A 152 -24.66 14.80 8.03
C GLY A 152 -23.43 15.64 7.63
N ALA A 153 -23.63 16.76 6.93
CA ALA A 153 -22.56 17.53 6.32
C ALA A 153 -21.55 18.15 7.32
N GLY A 154 -21.95 18.32 8.58
CA GLY A 154 -21.07 18.78 9.65
C GLY A 154 -20.12 17.71 10.21
N GLY A 155 -20.27 16.45 9.79
CA GLY A 155 -19.37 15.35 10.18
C GLY A 155 -18.15 15.23 9.27
N SER A 156 -17.17 14.42 9.69
CA SER A 156 -15.92 14.23 8.94
C SER A 156 -16.14 13.70 7.51
N ILE A 157 -17.10 12.80 7.32
CA ILE A 157 -17.42 12.25 5.99
C ILE A 157 -18.25 13.24 5.17
N GLY A 158 -19.29 13.81 5.76
CA GLY A 158 -20.18 14.74 5.05
C GLY A 158 -19.47 16.00 4.57
N SER A 159 -18.56 16.55 5.38
CA SER A 159 -17.77 17.73 5.00
C SER A 159 -16.84 17.47 3.82
N GLU A 160 -16.26 16.26 3.75
CA GLU A 160 -15.43 15.86 2.62
C GLU A 160 -16.24 15.68 1.34
N ILE A 161 -17.43 15.08 1.45
CA ILE A 161 -18.36 14.96 0.32
C ILE A 161 -18.77 16.35 -0.18
N CYS A 162 -19.03 17.31 0.71
CA CYS A 162 -19.35 18.68 0.32
C CYS A 162 -18.21 19.35 -0.48
N ARG A 163 -16.95 19.19 -0.05
CA ARG A 163 -15.78 19.74 -0.78
C ARG A 163 -15.67 19.17 -2.19
N GLN A 164 -15.81 17.85 -2.32
CA GLN A 164 -15.71 17.18 -3.62
C GLN A 164 -16.85 17.60 -4.56
N ILE A 165 -18.09 17.68 -4.06
CA ILE A 165 -19.22 18.15 -4.84
C ILE A 165 -18.99 19.60 -5.32
N CYS A 166 -18.51 20.50 -4.45
CA CYS A 166 -18.24 21.89 -4.83
C CYS A 166 -17.26 22.02 -6.01
N ALA A 167 -16.22 21.18 -6.08
CA ALA A 167 -15.25 21.19 -7.17
C ALA A 167 -15.87 20.85 -8.55
N HIS A 168 -17.02 20.18 -8.58
CA HIS A 168 -17.73 19.80 -9.80
C HIS A 168 -18.87 20.76 -10.19
N ARG A 169 -18.86 22.00 -9.69
CA ARG A 169 -19.76 23.10 -10.10
C ARG A 169 -21.25 22.73 -10.16
N PRO A 170 -21.84 22.25 -9.05
CA PRO A 170 -23.28 22.07 -8.97
C PRO A 170 -23.98 23.44 -9.09
N LYS A 171 -25.23 23.44 -9.52
CA LYS A 171 -26.09 24.63 -9.49
C LYS A 171 -26.33 25.11 -8.05
N GLN A 172 -26.45 24.18 -7.11
CA GLN A 172 -26.63 24.49 -5.69
C GLN A 172 -26.23 23.29 -4.83
N LEU A 173 -25.48 23.56 -3.75
CA LEU A 173 -25.18 22.57 -2.71
C LEU A 173 -25.92 22.93 -1.42
N ILE A 174 -26.75 22.01 -0.94
CA ILE A 174 -27.49 22.11 0.33
C ILE A 174 -26.74 21.30 1.39
N VAL A 175 -26.27 21.99 2.43
CA VAL A 175 -25.49 21.42 3.53
C VAL A 175 -26.43 21.20 4.72
N LEU A 176 -26.82 19.95 4.97
CA LEU A 176 -27.76 19.59 6.04
C LEU A 176 -27.08 18.70 7.09
N GLY A 177 -27.26 19.00 8.38
CA GLY A 177 -26.79 18.13 9.45
C GLY A 177 -27.14 18.66 10.84
N HIS A 178 -26.59 18.01 11.85
CA HIS A 178 -26.81 18.34 13.25
C HIS A 178 -25.64 19.16 13.80
N GLY A 179 -25.93 20.14 14.66
CA GLY A 179 -24.94 21.01 15.27
C GLY A 179 -24.62 22.26 14.43
N GLU A 180 -24.96 23.42 14.97
CA GLU A 180 -24.78 24.73 14.34
C GLU A 180 -23.31 25.02 14.01
N ASN A 181 -22.41 24.84 14.99
CA ASN A 181 -20.97 25.12 14.81
C ASN A 181 -20.35 24.29 13.69
N SER A 182 -20.71 23.01 13.59
CA SER A 182 -20.19 22.09 12.59
C SER A 182 -20.70 22.44 11.18
N ILE A 183 -21.97 22.82 11.04
CA ILE A 183 -22.54 23.24 9.75
C ILE A 183 -22.03 24.63 9.34
N TYR A 184 -21.95 25.57 10.29
CA TYR A 184 -21.39 26.89 10.06
C TYR A 184 -19.91 26.79 9.63
N GLY A 185 -19.13 25.92 10.27
CA GLY A 185 -17.73 25.69 9.95
C GLY A 185 -17.52 25.28 8.49
N ILE A 186 -18.21 24.22 8.04
CA ILE A 186 -18.09 23.78 6.64
C ILE A 186 -18.69 24.80 5.67
N HIS A 187 -19.79 25.48 6.02
CA HIS A 187 -20.37 26.52 5.16
C HIS A 187 -19.36 27.66 4.91
N MET A 188 -18.71 28.16 5.96
CA MET A 188 -17.70 29.20 5.85
C MET A 188 -16.44 28.75 5.12
N GLU A 189 -16.05 27.48 5.27
CA GLU A 189 -14.94 26.87 4.52
C GLU A 189 -15.24 26.86 3.02
N LEU A 190 -16.43 26.43 2.62
CA LEU A 190 -16.85 26.37 1.22
C LEU A 190 -17.01 27.75 0.58
N LEU A 191 -17.40 28.78 1.33
CA LEU A 191 -17.48 30.15 0.82
C LEU A 191 -16.12 30.83 0.63
N LYS A 192 -15.11 30.45 1.42
CA LYS A 192 -13.75 31.00 1.33
C LYS A 192 -12.97 30.44 0.16
N ASN A 193 -13.21 29.17 -0.17
CA ASN A 193 -12.55 28.49 -1.24
C ASN A 193 -13.36 28.70 -2.53
N VAL A 194 -12.81 29.48 -3.46
CA VAL A 194 -13.37 29.59 -4.82
C VAL A 194 -12.91 28.37 -5.60
N TRP A 195 -13.82 27.42 -5.83
CA TRP A 195 -13.58 26.19 -6.59
C TRP A 195 -13.95 26.37 -8.08
#